data_AF-A0A5M4FIX4-F1
#
_entry.id   AF-A0A5M4FIX4-F1
#
_cell.length_a   1.000
_cell.length_b   1.000
_cell.length_c   1.000
_cell.angle_alpha   90.00
_cell.angle_beta   90.00
_cell.angle_gamma   90.00
#
_symmetry.space_group_name_H-M   'P 1'
#
loop_
_entity.id
_entity.type
_entity.pdbx_description
1 polymer ?
#
loop_
_entity_poly.entity_id
_entity_poly.type
_entity_poly.pdbx_seq_one_letter_code
_entity_poly.pdbx_strand_id
1 'polypeptide(L)'
;MSLSATRQRNAVSDGVALGLLMCDQGALPYDKVRIDLSFTGAWRGWEYKARFPQVTTDLSKGLDGIWAMTRVDERKRSFNLYWQNDGGEWVIYPRGVWSEGQVDAEQAADSIDGDIPADGWRKLAAAFLERFLPIA
;
A
#
# COMPACT_ATOMS: atom_id res chain seq x y z
N MET A 1 -14.49 4.27 16.64
CA MET A 1 -13.79 5.56 16.40
C MET A 1 -13.37 5.59 14.94
N SER A 2 -13.51 6.72 14.24
CA SER A 2 -13.00 6.86 12.86
C SER A 2 -11.49 7.13 12.89
N LEU A 3 -10.74 6.46 12.02
CA LEU A 3 -9.31 6.74 11.84
C LEU A 3 -9.13 8.18 11.37
N SER A 4 -8.12 8.87 11.90
CA SER A 4 -7.74 10.19 11.39
C SER A 4 -7.29 10.09 9.94
N ALA A 5 -7.38 11.20 9.19
CA ALA A 5 -6.94 11.28 7.80
C ALA A 5 -5.51 10.72 7.62
N THR A 6 -4.57 11.13 8.47
CA THR A 6 -3.18 10.66 8.40
C THR A 6 -3.06 9.15 8.66
N ARG A 7 -3.78 8.62 9.66
CA ARG A 7 -3.77 7.18 9.95
C ARG A 7 -4.33 6.36 8.80
N GLN A 8 -5.40 6.81 8.15
CA GLN A 8 -5.95 6.14 6.97
C GLN A 8 -4.94 6.06 5.81
N ARG A 9 -4.22 7.14 5.50
CA ARG A 9 -3.19 7.06 4.44
C ARG A 9 -2.03 6.15 4.82
N ASN A 10 -1.56 6.22 6.07
CA ASN A 10 -0.46 5.37 6.52
C ASN A 10 -0.86 3.90 6.47
N ALA A 11 -2.06 3.57 6.92
CA ALA A 11 -2.61 2.22 6.83
C ALA A 11 -2.64 1.68 5.42
N VAL A 12 -3.13 2.47 4.46
CA VAL A 12 -3.17 2.08 3.05
C VAL A 12 -1.76 1.91 2.50
N SER A 13 -0.82 2.78 2.86
CA SER A 13 0.58 2.67 2.42
C SER A 13 1.25 1.39 2.93
N ASP A 14 1.07 1.06 4.22
CA ASP A 14 1.59 -0.16 4.85
C ASP A 14 0.90 -1.42 4.28
N GLY A 15 -0.42 -1.37 4.16
CA GLY A 15 -1.23 -2.48 3.66
C GLY A 15 -0.94 -2.80 2.21
N VAL A 16 -0.77 -1.80 1.35
CA VAL A 16 -0.37 -2.01 -0.05
C VAL A 16 1.03 -2.60 -0.13
N ALA A 17 1.98 -2.12 0.69
CA ALA A 17 3.32 -2.71 0.74
C ALA A 17 3.27 -4.19 1.15
N LEU A 18 2.49 -4.52 2.19
CA LEU A 18 2.28 -5.90 2.63
C LEU A 18 1.68 -6.75 1.50
N GLY A 19 0.60 -6.28 0.88
CA GLY A 19 -0.07 -7.00 -0.20
C GLY A 19 0.86 -7.24 -1.40
N LEU A 20 1.73 -6.30 -1.73
CA LEU A 20 2.70 -6.44 -2.81
C LEU A 20 3.77 -7.48 -2.48
N LEU A 21 4.29 -7.50 -1.25
CA LEU A 21 5.20 -8.55 -0.79
C LEU A 21 4.53 -9.94 -0.84
N MET A 22 3.25 -10.04 -0.47
CA MET A 22 2.47 -11.28 -0.59
C MET A 22 2.22 -11.71 -2.05
N CYS A 23 2.42 -10.80 -3.01
CA CYS A 23 2.38 -11.07 -4.45
C CYS A 23 3.79 -11.23 -5.05
N ASP A 24 4.81 -11.46 -4.21
CA ASP A 24 6.22 -11.54 -4.60
C ASP A 24 6.76 -10.30 -5.34
N GLN A 25 6.11 -9.14 -5.14
CA GLN A 25 6.51 -7.86 -5.73
C GLN A 25 7.11 -6.93 -4.68
N GLY A 26 8.44 -6.94 -4.55
CA GLY A 26 9.17 -6.09 -3.60
C GLY A 26 9.53 -4.68 -4.10
N ALA A 27 9.36 -4.40 -5.40
CA ALA A 27 9.73 -3.13 -6.01
C ALA A 27 8.77 -2.73 -7.13
N LEU A 28 8.66 -1.44 -7.42
CA LEU A 28 7.89 -0.91 -8.56
C LEU A 28 8.74 0.13 -9.30
N PRO A 29 8.75 0.16 -10.65
CA PRO A 29 9.39 1.24 -11.38
C PRO A 29 8.71 2.59 -11.05
N TYR A 30 9.50 3.65 -11.02
CA TYR A 30 9.01 5.00 -10.78
C TYR A 30 8.24 5.52 -12.00
N ASP A 31 6.96 5.16 -12.07
CA ASP A 31 6.01 5.64 -13.07
C ASP A 31 4.77 6.19 -12.38
N LYS A 32 4.85 7.47 -11.97
CA LYS A 32 3.80 8.12 -11.19
C LYS A 32 2.42 8.03 -11.85
N VAL A 33 2.34 8.31 -13.15
CA VAL A 33 1.05 8.34 -13.87
C VAL A 33 0.44 6.96 -13.89
N ARG A 34 1.24 5.94 -14.22
CA ARG A 34 0.76 4.56 -14.26
C ARG A 34 0.38 4.04 -12.88
N ILE A 35 1.16 4.37 -11.84
CA ILE A 35 0.83 4.05 -10.45
C ILE A 35 -0.51 4.68 -10.06
N ASP A 36 -0.69 5.99 -10.29
CA ASP A 36 -1.91 6.71 -9.93
C ASP A 36 -3.15 6.11 -10.60
N LEU A 37 -3.08 5.84 -11.91
CA LEU A 37 -4.19 5.27 -12.67
C LEU A 37 -4.51 3.84 -12.24
N SER A 38 -3.49 2.99 -12.11
CA SER A 38 -3.64 1.58 -11.74
C SER A 38 -4.21 1.45 -10.33
N PHE A 39 -3.68 2.22 -9.38
CA PHE A 39 -4.14 2.21 -8.00
C PHE A 39 -5.56 2.76 -7.85
N THR A 40 -5.88 3.87 -8.52
CA THR A 40 -7.25 4.41 -8.53
C THR A 40 -8.24 3.38 -9.10
N GLY A 41 -7.86 2.68 -10.16
CA GLY A 41 -8.65 1.60 -10.75
C GLY A 41 -8.89 0.44 -9.79
N ALA A 42 -7.84 -0.04 -9.12
CA ALA A 42 -7.93 -1.11 -8.13
C ALA A 42 -8.79 -0.69 -6.91
N TRP A 43 -8.55 0.52 -6.39
CA TRP A 43 -9.28 1.07 -5.24
C TRP A 43 -10.79 1.12 -5.46
N ARG A 44 -11.24 1.47 -6.67
CA ARG A 44 -12.67 1.55 -7.00
C ARG A 44 -13.38 0.20 -6.83
N GLY A 45 -12.72 -0.90 -7.16
CA GLY A 45 -13.26 -2.25 -7.05
C GLY A 45 -13.06 -2.91 -5.69
N TRP A 46 -12.23 -2.33 -4.82
CA TRP A 46 -11.85 -2.96 -3.56
C TRP A 46 -12.97 -2.92 -2.51
N GLU A 47 -13.28 -4.09 -1.93
CA GLU A 47 -14.41 -4.28 -1.02
C GLU A 47 -14.28 -3.51 0.30
N TYR A 48 -13.05 -3.24 0.76
CA TYR A 48 -12.77 -2.61 2.04
C TYR A 48 -12.60 -1.08 1.97
N LYS A 49 -12.71 -0.45 0.80
CA LYS A 49 -12.48 1.00 0.61
C LYS A 49 -13.31 1.90 1.53
N ALA A 50 -14.49 1.42 1.95
CA ALA A 50 -15.38 2.14 2.87
C ALA A 50 -14.76 2.36 4.27
N ARG A 51 -13.75 1.57 4.65
CA ARG A 51 -12.98 1.76 5.89
C ARG A 51 -12.04 2.97 5.83
N PHE A 52 -11.74 3.47 4.63
CA PHE A 52 -10.80 4.57 4.40
C PHE A 52 -11.46 5.71 3.58
N PRO A 53 -12.49 6.39 4.13
CA PRO A 53 -13.23 7.43 3.41
C PRO A 53 -12.37 8.64 3.02
N GLN A 54 -11.31 8.95 3.80
CA GLN A 54 -10.38 10.01 3.44
C GLN A 54 -9.59 9.64 2.18
N VAL A 55 -9.09 8.40 2.08
CA VAL A 55 -8.33 7.94 0.91
C VAL A 55 -9.22 7.93 -0.32
N THR A 56 -10.48 7.50 -0.17
CA THR A 56 -11.48 7.61 -1.24
C THR A 56 -11.70 9.06 -1.69
N THR A 57 -11.72 10.00 -0.75
CA THR A 57 -11.87 11.44 -1.05
C THR A 57 -10.63 12.02 -1.73
N ASP A 58 -9.43 11.58 -1.33
CA ASP A 58 -8.18 12.02 -1.94
C ASP A 58 -8.13 11.56 -3.40
N LEU A 59 -8.36 10.27 -3.65
CA LEU A 59 -8.34 9.69 -4.99
C LEU A 59 -9.42 10.30 -5.91
N SER A 60 -10.61 10.60 -5.38
CA SER A 60 -11.68 11.22 -6.18
C SER A 60 -11.39 12.68 -6.56
N LYS A 61 -10.56 13.37 -5.78
CA LYS A 61 -10.08 14.74 -6.06
C LYS A 61 -8.81 14.77 -6.91
N GLY A 62 -8.35 13.61 -7.39
CA GLY A 62 -7.10 13.48 -8.14
C GLY A 62 -5.85 13.69 -7.28
N LEU A 63 -5.97 13.60 -5.94
CA LEU A 63 -4.82 13.63 -5.05
C LEU A 63 -4.10 12.27 -5.11
N ASP A 64 -3.04 12.25 -5.92
CA ASP A 64 -1.88 11.36 -5.96
C ASP A 64 -2.05 9.96 -5.32
N GLY A 65 -2.44 8.97 -6.12
CA GLY A 65 -2.46 7.55 -5.72
C GLY A 65 -1.09 7.03 -5.28
N ILE A 66 -0.01 7.51 -5.91
CA ILE A 66 1.37 7.28 -5.48
C ILE A 66 1.59 7.81 -4.05
N TRP A 67 0.99 8.95 -3.69
CA TRP A 67 1.13 9.49 -2.35
C TRP A 67 0.30 8.72 -1.33
N ALA A 68 -0.80 8.07 -1.73
CA ALA A 68 -1.50 7.12 -0.87
C ALA A 68 -0.71 5.82 -0.69
N MET A 69 -0.04 5.33 -1.74
CA MET A 69 0.74 4.09 -1.71
C MET A 69 2.08 4.24 -1.00
N THR A 70 2.84 5.30 -1.28
CA THR A 70 4.23 5.48 -0.84
C THR A 70 4.37 6.50 0.30
N ARG A 71 3.28 6.79 1.01
CA ARG A 71 3.28 7.81 2.07
C ARG A 71 4.23 7.47 3.20
N VAL A 72 4.26 6.20 3.57
CA VAL A 72 5.11 5.70 4.64
C VAL A 72 6.52 5.55 4.08
N ASP A 73 7.30 6.60 4.32
CA ASP A 73 8.71 6.67 4.04
C ASP A 73 9.53 6.30 5.28
N GLU A 74 10.84 6.11 5.11
CA GLU A 74 11.80 5.78 6.17
C GLU A 74 11.70 6.72 7.40
N ARG A 75 11.28 7.97 7.20
CA ARG A 75 11.22 9.00 8.25
C ARG A 75 9.93 8.95 9.07
N LYS A 76 8.90 8.26 8.61
CA LYS A 76 7.62 8.11 9.32
C LYS A 76 7.61 6.82 10.14
N ARG A 77 7.19 6.93 11.39
CA ARG A 77 6.99 5.82 12.34
C ARG A 77 5.82 4.93 11.89
N SER A 78 5.99 4.17 10.81
CA SER A 78 5.25 2.93 10.59
C SER A 78 5.95 1.80 11.33
N PHE A 79 5.19 0.77 11.69
CA PHE A 79 5.69 -0.33 12.50
C PHE A 79 6.35 -1.44 11.67
N ASN A 80 5.92 -1.66 10.41
CA ASN A 80 6.26 -2.89 9.69
C ASN A 80 7.09 -2.67 8.42
N LEU A 81 6.60 -1.85 7.50
CA LEU A 81 7.16 -1.68 6.15
C LEU A 81 7.39 -0.20 5.86
N TYR A 82 8.31 0.11 4.94
CA TYR A 82 8.44 1.45 4.39
C TYR A 82 8.89 1.41 2.93
N TRP A 83 8.53 2.47 2.22
CA TRP A 83 8.95 2.69 0.85
C TRP A 83 10.21 3.54 0.82
N GLN A 84 11.15 3.14 -0.03
CA GLN A 84 12.33 3.95 -0.35
C GLN A 84 12.41 4.11 -1.87
N ASN A 85 12.71 5.34 -2.30
CA ASN A 85 13.05 5.58 -3.70
C ASN A 85 14.53 5.27 -3.89
N ASP A 86 14.84 4.28 -4.71
CA ASP A 86 16.20 3.88 -5.04
C ASP A 86 16.38 3.93 -6.56
N GLY A 87 17.14 4.92 -7.04
CA GLY A 87 17.57 4.98 -8.45
C GLY A 87 16.48 5.00 -9.53
N GLY A 88 15.23 5.35 -9.20
CA GLY A 88 14.09 5.28 -10.14
C GLY A 88 13.16 4.09 -9.91
N GLU A 89 13.26 3.42 -8.77
CA GLU A 89 12.29 2.42 -8.30
C GLU A 89 11.78 2.77 -6.89
N TRP A 90 10.57 2.34 -6.59
CA TRP A 90 10.01 2.30 -5.24
C TRP A 90 10.20 0.91 -4.69
N VAL A 91 11.10 0.76 -3.72
CA VAL A 91 11.43 -0.52 -3.10
C VAL A 91 10.80 -0.59 -1.71
N ILE A 92 10.25 -1.76 -1.38
CA ILE A 92 9.65 -2.05 -0.08
C ILE A 92 10.71 -2.68 0.81
N TYR A 93 10.93 -2.08 1.98
CA TYR A 93 11.86 -2.59 2.97
C TYR A 93 11.13 -2.97 4.27
N PRO A 94 11.44 -4.15 4.85
CA PRO A 94 11.01 -4.47 6.20
C PRO A 94 11.74 -3.61 7.24
N ARG A 95 11.03 -3.14 8.27
CA ARG A 95 11.68 -2.51 9.44
C ARG A 95 12.19 -3.57 10.41
N GLY A 96 13.11 -3.18 11.31
CA GLY A 96 13.93 -4.05 12.15
C GLY A 96 13.25 -5.13 13.00
N VAL A 97 11.93 -5.11 13.17
CA VAL A 97 11.16 -6.23 13.75
C VAL A 97 11.10 -7.46 12.83
N TRP A 98 11.33 -7.27 11.53
CA TRP A 98 11.24 -8.29 10.48
C TRP A 98 12.56 -8.48 9.70
N SER A 99 13.62 -7.75 10.04
CA SER A 99 14.87 -7.72 9.26
C SER A 99 15.66 -9.03 9.27
N GLU A 100 15.34 -9.96 10.16
CA GLU A 100 16.01 -11.26 10.31
C GLU A 100 15.11 -12.45 9.92
N GLY A 101 13.92 -12.21 9.37
CA GLY A 101 12.95 -13.27 9.06
C GLY A 101 11.95 -12.93 7.95
N GLN A 102 11.08 -13.88 7.60
CA GLN A 102 9.96 -13.61 6.70
C GLN A 102 8.91 -12.75 7.42
N VAL A 103 8.32 -11.79 6.71
CA VAL A 103 7.19 -11.00 7.22
C VAL A 103 6.00 -11.94 7.44
N ASP A 104 5.57 -12.12 8.68
CA ASP A 104 4.32 -12.80 8.98
C ASP A 104 3.17 -11.87 8.55
N ALA A 105 2.47 -12.28 7.50
CA ALA A 105 1.46 -11.44 6.87
C ALA A 105 0.25 -11.17 7.77
N GLU A 106 -0.16 -12.13 8.60
CA GLU A 106 -1.31 -11.96 9.49
C GLU A 106 -0.94 -11.06 10.67
N GLN A 107 0.24 -11.27 11.27
CA GLN A 107 0.74 -10.38 12.33
C GLN A 107 0.98 -8.94 11.82
N ALA A 108 1.47 -8.80 10.60
CA ALA A 108 1.63 -7.50 9.95
C ALA A 108 0.27 -6.84 9.67
N ALA A 109 -0.73 -7.60 9.21
CA ALA A 109 -2.08 -7.09 8.97
C ALA A 109 -2.77 -6.64 10.27
N ASP A 110 -2.64 -7.40 11.35
CA ASP A 110 -3.20 -7.09 12.67
C ASP A 110 -2.65 -5.79 13.28
N SER A 111 -1.45 -5.40 12.88
CA SER A 111 -0.81 -4.15 13.33
C SER A 111 -1.08 -2.96 12.40
N ILE A 112 -1.75 -3.17 11.26
CA ILE A 112 -2.17 -2.11 10.34
C ILE A 112 -3.58 -1.63 10.72
N ASP A 113 -3.72 -0.30 10.83
CA ASP A 113 -5.00 0.34 11.09
C ASP A 113 -6.06 0.01 10.02
N GLY A 114 -7.29 -0.34 10.43
CA GLY A 114 -8.44 -0.50 9.52
C GLY A 114 -9.14 -1.85 9.58
N ASP A 115 -8.60 -2.79 10.37
CA ASP A 115 -9.15 -4.13 10.61
C ASP A 115 -9.35 -4.91 9.30
N ILE A 116 -8.35 -4.82 8.43
CA ILE A 116 -8.34 -5.48 7.13
C ILE A 116 -7.46 -6.73 7.23
N PRO A 117 -7.98 -7.93 6.91
CA PRO A 117 -7.17 -9.15 6.93
C PRO A 117 -6.07 -9.10 5.87
N ALA A 118 -5.00 -9.87 6.04
CA ALA A 118 -3.87 -9.91 5.09
C ALA A 118 -4.33 -10.18 3.65
N ASP A 119 -5.28 -11.11 3.46
CA ASP A 119 -5.87 -11.39 2.16
C ASP A 119 -6.58 -10.17 1.52
N GLY A 120 -7.18 -9.31 2.34
CA GLY A 120 -7.81 -8.08 1.87
C GLY A 120 -6.79 -7.12 1.24
N TRP A 121 -5.61 -6.99 1.87
CA TRP A 121 -4.49 -6.23 1.34
C TRP A 121 -3.87 -6.85 0.10
N ARG A 122 -3.66 -8.18 0.11
CA ARG A 122 -3.21 -8.95 -1.06
C ARG A 122 -4.12 -8.73 -2.26
N LYS A 123 -5.44 -8.79 -2.09
CA LYS A 123 -6.42 -8.56 -3.17
C LYS A 123 -6.31 -7.15 -3.76
N LEU A 124 -6.10 -6.13 -2.93
CA LEU A 124 -5.87 -4.77 -3.41
C LEU A 124 -4.59 -4.68 -4.25
N ALA A 125 -3.50 -5.27 -3.76
CA ALA A 125 -2.22 -5.29 -4.45
C ALA A 125 -2.28 -6.07 -5.76
N ALA A 126 -2.90 -7.25 -5.78
CA ALA A 126 -3.10 -8.05 -6.99
C ALA A 126 -3.90 -7.27 -8.05
N ALA A 127 -5.03 -6.67 -7.67
CA ALA A 127 -5.82 -5.84 -8.57
C ALA A 127 -5.04 -4.61 -9.08
N PHE A 128 -4.16 -4.04 -8.26
CA PHE A 128 -3.23 -3.00 -8.70
C PHE A 128 -2.23 -3.55 -9.73
N LEU A 129 -1.58 -4.69 -9.47
CA LEU A 129 -0.58 -5.30 -10.35
C LEU A 129 -1.17 -5.71 -11.70
N GLU A 130 -2.39 -6.24 -11.74
CA GLU A 130 -3.10 -6.55 -13.00
C GLU A 130 -3.26 -5.33 -13.91
N ARG A 131 -3.40 -4.13 -13.34
CA ARG A 131 -3.53 -2.87 -14.07
C ARG A 131 -2.17 -2.24 -14.34
N PHE A 132 -1.23 -2.47 -13.44
CA PHE A 132 0.08 -1.85 -13.45
C PHE A 132 1.09 -2.59 -14.31
N LEU A 133 1.04 -3.91 -14.43
CA LEU A 133 1.92 -4.67 -15.32
C LEU A 133 1.31 -4.75 -16.72
N PRO A 134 2.12 -4.74 -17.80
CA PRO A 134 1.61 -5.00 -19.14
C PRO A 134 1.00 -6.41 -19.16
N ILE A 135 -0.16 -6.58 -19.81
CA ILE A 135 -0.62 -7.92 -20.21
C ILE A 135 0.46 -8.44 -21.17
N ALA A 136 1.07 -9.57 -20.83
CA ALA A 136 2.04 -10.26 -21.70
C ALA A 136 1.41 -10.69 -23.03
#